data_AF-A0A101H421-F1
#
_entry.id   AF-A0A101H421-F1
#
_cell.length_a   1.000
_cell.length_b   1.000
_cell.length_c   1.000
_cell.angle_alpha   90.00
_cell.angle_beta   90.00
_cell.angle_gamma   90.00
#
_symmetry.space_group_name_H-M   'P 1'
#
loop_
_entity.id
_entity.type
_entity.pdbx_description
1 polymer ?
#
loop_
_entity_poly.entity_id
_entity_poly.type
_entity_poly.pdbx_seq_one_letter_code
_entity_poly.pdbx_strand_id
1 'polypeptide(L)'
;MKTGFIYTKYKTDCYHCHADADQVIKVVPQQAQVICSNCGATRVFIPRIHEVGSTGSFTPISCYDVWNLEPTAECRNCHTTGAHDLFVGCNHFTVRCRNCGFTQFYKFNLQYIGKCDIEEEICDPVIR
;
A
#
# COMPACT_ATOMS: atom_id res chain seq x y z
N MET A 1 -2.39 18.48 10.51
CA MET A 1 -3.20 17.29 10.89
C MET A 1 -2.64 16.08 10.16
N LYS A 2 -2.01 15.13 10.87
CA LYS A 2 -1.54 13.86 10.31
C LYS A 2 -2.60 12.81 10.62
N THR A 3 -3.53 12.56 9.69
CA THR A 3 -4.61 11.57 9.85
C THR A 3 -4.33 10.34 8.96
N GLY A 4 -4.49 9.14 9.51
CA GLY A 4 -4.58 7.87 8.77
C GLY A 4 -3.31 7.41 8.08
N PHE A 5 -2.21 7.25 8.83
CA PHE A 5 -0.97 6.64 8.34
C PHE A 5 -0.93 5.17 8.72
N ILE A 6 -0.91 4.26 7.74
CA ILE A 6 -0.57 2.85 7.97
C ILE A 6 0.87 2.66 7.54
N TYR A 7 1.68 2.13 8.44
CA TYR A 7 3.04 1.66 8.16
C TYR A 7 3.14 0.22 8.64
N THR A 8 3.47 -0.68 7.72
CA THR A 8 3.72 -2.08 8.05
C THR A 8 4.81 -2.65 7.15
N LYS A 9 5.32 -3.82 7.52
CA LYS A 9 6.27 -4.59 6.74
C LYS A 9 5.72 -5.98 6.52
N TYR A 10 5.93 -6.50 5.33
CA TYR A 10 5.55 -7.85 4.98
C TYR A 10 6.73 -8.55 4.31
N LYS A 11 7.23 -9.62 4.93
CA LYS A 11 8.36 -10.38 4.40
C LYS A 11 7.88 -11.39 3.36
N THR A 12 8.29 -11.21 2.12
CA THR A 12 7.94 -12.05 0.97
C THR A 12 8.95 -11.82 -0.16
N ASP A 13 8.91 -12.64 -1.20
CA ASP A 13 9.69 -12.44 -2.40
C ASP A 13 9.34 -11.10 -3.10
N CYS A 14 10.38 -10.39 -3.54
CA CYS A 14 10.19 -9.18 -4.32
C CYS A 14 9.78 -9.53 -5.75
N TYR A 15 8.72 -8.89 -6.25
CA TYR A 15 8.29 -9.04 -7.65
C TYR A 15 9.38 -8.72 -8.70
N HIS A 16 10.41 -7.97 -8.33
CA HIS A 16 11.48 -7.54 -9.23
C HIS A 16 12.77 -8.34 -9.04
N CYS A 17 13.33 -8.36 -7.82
CA CYS A 17 14.62 -9.02 -7.58
C CYS A 17 14.47 -10.46 -7.05
N HIS A 18 13.25 -10.92 -6.79
CA HIS A 18 12.92 -12.26 -6.28
C HIS A 18 13.60 -12.65 -4.95
N ALA A 19 14.30 -11.71 -4.30
CA ALA A 19 14.84 -11.92 -2.97
C ALA A 19 13.71 -11.91 -1.93
N ASP A 20 13.78 -12.83 -0.98
CA ASP A 20 12.96 -12.81 0.24
C ASP A 20 13.38 -11.62 1.12
N ALA A 21 12.57 -10.56 1.08
CA ALA A 21 12.90 -9.27 1.69
C ALA A 21 11.65 -8.59 2.25
N ASP A 22 11.84 -7.68 3.23
CA ASP A 22 10.75 -6.85 3.72
C ASP A 22 10.18 -5.97 2.60
N GLN A 23 8.89 -6.11 2.35
CA GLN A 23 8.10 -5.18 1.56
C GLN A 23 7.52 -4.15 2.52
N VAL A 24 8.07 -2.93 2.51
CA VAL A 24 7.62 -1.82 3.34
C VAL A 24 6.38 -1.22 2.71
N ILE A 25 5.27 -1.24 3.46
CA ILE A 25 3.96 -0.77 3.00
C ILE A 25 3.63 0.51 3.74
N LYS A 26 3.43 1.58 2.97
CA LYS A 26 3.09 2.91 3.47
C LYS A 26 1.76 3.32 2.86
N VAL A 27 0.79 3.66 3.70
CA VAL A 27 -0.50 4.17 3.23
C VAL A 27 -0.78 5.53 3.85
N VAL A 28 -1.06 6.49 2.98
CA VAL A 28 -1.49 7.84 3.31
C VAL A 28 -2.80 8.15 2.56
N PRO A 29 -3.53 9.23 2.93
CA PRO A 29 -4.82 9.54 2.32
C PRO A 29 -4.79 9.67 0.79
N GLN A 30 -3.67 10.14 0.22
CA GLN A 30 -3.53 10.45 -1.21
C GLN A 30 -2.74 9.38 -1.99
N GLN A 31 -2.17 8.37 -1.33
CA GLN A 31 -1.27 7.41 -1.96
C GLN A 31 -1.07 6.17 -1.09
N ALA A 32 -0.85 5.01 -1.71
CA ALA A 32 -0.25 3.85 -1.07
C ALA A 32 1.01 3.43 -1.81
N GLN A 33 2.02 2.97 -1.09
CA GLN A 33 3.30 2.52 -1.63
C GLN A 33 3.68 1.16 -1.06
N VAL A 34 4.28 0.33 -1.90
CA VAL A 34 4.92 -0.94 -1.53
C VAL A 34 6.36 -0.88 -2.03
N ILE A 35 7.33 -0.97 -1.13
CA ILE A 35 8.76 -0.76 -1.40
C ILE A 35 9.54 -2.00 -0.95
N CYS A 36 10.27 -2.64 -1.85
CA CYS A 36 11.20 -3.71 -1.48
C CYS A 36 12.42 -3.13 -0.75
N SER A 37 12.69 -3.60 0.47
CA SER A 37 13.84 -3.15 1.27
C SER A 37 15.20 -3.56 0.70
N ASN A 38 15.25 -4.58 -0.16
CA ASN A 38 16.49 -5.06 -0.77
C ASN A 38 16.91 -4.24 -2.01
N CYS A 39 16.01 -4.10 -2.99
CA CYS A 39 16.32 -3.47 -4.28
C CYS A 39 15.68 -2.09 -4.50
N GLY A 40 14.80 -1.62 -3.61
CA GLY A 40 14.09 -0.35 -3.76
C GLY A 40 12.97 -0.37 -4.82
N ALA A 41 12.64 -1.54 -5.37
CA ALA A 41 11.54 -1.68 -6.31
C ALA A 41 10.23 -1.23 -5.64
N THR A 42 9.58 -0.23 -6.23
CA THR A 42 8.46 0.50 -5.64
C THR A 42 7.24 0.45 -6.54
N ARG A 43 6.09 0.08 -5.97
CA ARG A 43 4.77 0.21 -6.60
C ARG A 43 3.99 1.33 -5.90
N VAL A 44 3.39 2.19 -6.70
CA VAL A 44 2.58 3.32 -6.24
C VAL A 44 1.13 3.11 -6.65
N PHE A 45 0.23 3.31 -5.71
CA PHE A 45 -1.21 3.25 -5.91
C PHE A 45 -1.85 4.59 -5.51
N ILE A 46 -2.82 5.05 -6.31
CA ILE A 46 -3.57 6.30 -6.06
C ILE A 46 -5.03 6.01 -5.74
N PRO A 47 -5.68 6.80 -4.86
CA PRO A 47 -7.08 6.62 -4.52
C PRO A 47 -7.97 6.65 -5.75
N ARG A 48 -8.94 5.73 -5.80
CA ARG A 48 -9.98 5.68 -6.84
C ARG A 48 -11.35 6.01 -6.29
N ILE A 49 -11.76 5.33 -5.21
CA ILE A 49 -13.10 5.43 -4.60
C ILE A 49 -12.96 5.28 -3.07
N HIS A 50 -13.83 5.95 -2.32
CA HIS A 50 -14.04 5.75 -0.88
C HIS A 50 -15.48 5.33 -0.64
N GLU A 51 -15.69 4.28 0.17
CA GLU A 51 -17.03 3.79 0.51
C GLU A 51 -17.18 3.59 2.01
N VAL A 52 -18.38 3.90 2.52
CA VAL A 52 -18.79 3.63 3.91
C VAL A 52 -20.05 2.79 3.83
N GLY A 53 -19.95 1.49 4.15
CA GLY A 53 -21.13 0.69 4.47
C GLY A 53 -21.76 -0.19 3.38
N SER A 54 -21.13 -0.44 2.23
CA SER A 54 -21.58 -1.52 1.32
C SER A 54 -20.43 -2.40 0.86
N THR A 55 -20.52 -3.71 1.12
CA THR A 55 -19.69 -4.73 0.50
C THR A 55 -20.11 -4.86 -0.96
N GLY A 56 -19.47 -4.12 -1.86
CA GLY A 56 -19.67 -4.38 -3.28
C GLY A 56 -19.28 -3.23 -4.18
N SER A 57 -18.01 -3.18 -4.57
CA SER A 57 -17.60 -2.89 -5.95
C SER A 57 -16.07 -2.93 -6.06
N PHE A 58 -15.53 -4.08 -6.49
CA PHE A 58 -14.63 -4.19 -7.65
C PHE A 58 -13.99 -5.59 -7.66
N THR A 59 -14.29 -6.38 -8.68
CA THR A 59 -13.62 -7.67 -8.93
C THR A 59 -12.17 -7.38 -9.35
N PRO A 60 -11.15 -7.89 -8.62
CA PRO A 60 -9.77 -7.69 -9.01
C PRO A 60 -9.46 -8.49 -10.27
N ILE A 61 -8.93 -7.81 -11.30
CA ILE A 61 -8.14 -8.47 -12.33
C ILE A 61 -6.90 -9.01 -11.61
N SER A 62 -6.88 -10.32 -11.36
CA SER A 62 -5.84 -10.98 -10.56
C SER A 62 -4.56 -11.14 -11.36
N CYS A 63 -3.48 -10.59 -10.82
CA CYS A 63 -2.19 -11.27 -10.81
C CYS A 63 -2.14 -12.24 -9.62
N TYR A 64 -1.19 -13.18 -9.66
CA TYR A 64 -1.02 -14.24 -8.67
C TYR A 64 -0.53 -13.76 -7.29
N ASP A 65 -0.03 -12.53 -7.16
CA ASP A 65 0.49 -11.98 -5.90
C ASP A 65 -0.60 -11.16 -5.19
N VAL A 66 -1.39 -11.81 -4.33
CA VAL A 66 -2.36 -11.15 -3.45
C VAL A 66 -1.93 -11.32 -2.00
N TRP A 67 -1.74 -10.20 -1.29
CA TRP A 67 -1.41 -10.19 0.13
C TRP A 67 -2.59 -9.70 0.95
N ASN A 68 -2.89 -10.43 2.03
CA ASN A 68 -3.91 -10.07 3.02
C ASN A 68 -3.20 -9.79 4.35
N LEU A 69 -3.27 -8.55 4.82
CA LEU A 69 -2.55 -8.09 6.00
C LEU A 69 -3.50 -7.40 6.99
N GLU A 70 -3.16 -7.45 8.28
CA GLU A 70 -4.00 -6.88 9.36
C GLU A 70 -3.21 -5.92 10.27
N PRO A 71 -2.70 -4.78 9.76
CA PRO A 71 -2.03 -3.80 10.60
C PRO A 71 -2.99 -3.04 11.51
N THR A 72 -2.44 -2.52 12.61
CA THR A 72 -3.12 -1.57 13.50
C THR A 72 -2.74 -0.14 13.11
N ALA A 73 -3.74 0.72 12.92
CA ALA A 73 -3.55 2.13 12.61
C ALA A 73 -4.76 2.97 13.05
N GLU A 74 -4.61 4.29 13.09
CA GLU A 74 -5.74 5.22 13.26
C GLU A 74 -6.57 5.29 11.99
N CYS A 75 -7.89 5.08 12.11
CA CYS A 75 -8.79 5.24 10.98
C CYS A 75 -8.98 6.72 10.63
N ARG A 76 -8.78 7.12 9.37
CA ARG A 76 -9.00 8.49 8.92
C ARG A 76 -10.47 8.97 8.98
N ASN A 77 -11.42 8.04 9.08
CA ASN A 77 -12.85 8.32 9.06
C ASN A 77 -13.46 8.37 10.48
N CYS A 78 -13.21 7.35 11.31
CA CYS A 78 -13.75 7.30 12.68
C CYS A 78 -12.73 7.66 13.77
N HIS A 79 -11.48 7.98 13.39
CA HIS A 79 -10.38 8.37 14.30
C HIS A 79 -10.05 7.37 15.40
N THR A 80 -10.59 6.14 15.29
CA THR A 80 -10.31 5.06 16.23
C THR A 80 -9.08 4.30 15.77
N THR A 81 -8.11 4.13 16.66
CA THR A 81 -6.98 3.22 16.44
C THR A 81 -7.43 1.78 16.58
N GLY A 82 -7.21 0.99 15.53
CA GLY A 82 -7.63 -0.42 15.50
C GLY A 82 -7.16 -1.16 14.26
N ALA A 83 -7.57 -2.42 14.16
CA ALA A 83 -7.22 -3.29 13.04
C ALA A 83 -7.82 -2.80 11.71
N HIS A 84 -7.01 -2.87 10.65
CA HIS A 84 -7.41 -2.58 9.29
C HIS A 84 -7.13 -3.80 8.40
N ASP A 85 -8.07 -4.15 7.52
CA ASP A 85 -7.80 -5.12 6.45
C ASP A 85 -7.04 -4.41 5.34
N LEU A 86 -5.88 -4.95 4.95
CA LEU A 86 -5.11 -4.53 3.79
C LEU A 86 -5.10 -5.63 2.76
N PHE A 87 -5.56 -5.31 1.56
CA PHE A 87 -5.50 -6.18 0.39
C PHE A 87 -4.56 -5.56 -0.62
N VAL A 88 -3.41 -6.19 -0.87
CA VAL A 88 -2.41 -5.70 -1.81
C VAL A 88 -2.32 -6.68 -2.98
N GLY A 89 -2.69 -6.21 -4.17
CA GLY A 89 -2.44 -6.92 -5.42
C GLY A 89 -1.46 -6.15 -6.32
N CYS A 90 -1.14 -6.69 -7.49
CA CYS A 90 -0.34 -5.98 -8.51
C CYS A 90 -0.95 -4.65 -8.93
N ASN A 91 -2.27 -4.62 -9.16
CA ASN A 91 -2.96 -3.51 -9.81
C ASN A 91 -3.98 -2.80 -8.91
N HIS A 92 -4.22 -3.33 -7.72
CA HIS A 92 -5.20 -2.83 -6.77
C HIS A 92 -4.64 -2.86 -5.35
N PHE A 93 -5.05 -1.91 -4.54
CA PHE A 93 -4.74 -1.87 -3.11
C PHE A 93 -6.00 -1.42 -2.38
N THR A 94 -6.40 -2.14 -1.33
CA THR A 94 -7.60 -1.80 -0.54
C THR A 94 -7.23 -1.69 0.93
N VAL A 95 -7.75 -0.67 1.60
CA VAL A 95 -7.73 -0.55 3.07
C VAL A 95 -9.15 -0.53 3.57
N ARG A 96 -9.47 -1.34 4.58
CA ARG A 96 -10.76 -1.31 5.26
C ARG A 96 -10.59 -1.23 6.76
N CYS A 97 -11.20 -0.24 7.39
CA CYS A 97 -11.26 -0.13 8.84
C CYS A 97 -12.26 -1.14 9.40
N ARG A 98 -11.84 -2.01 10.33
CA ARG A 98 -12.75 -2.97 10.99
C ARG A 98 -13.73 -2.32 11.96
N ASN A 99 -13.44 -1.10 12.46
CA ASN A 99 -14.28 -0.41 13.43
C ASN A 99 -15.52 0.25 12.78
N CYS A 100 -15.34 1.00 11.69
CA CYS A 100 -16.44 1.73 11.04
C CYS A 100 -16.78 1.28 9.62
N GLY A 101 -16.07 0.27 9.09
CA GLY A 101 -16.27 -0.24 7.73
C GLY A 101 -15.80 0.71 6.62
N PHE A 102 -15.20 1.87 6.96
CA PHE A 102 -14.63 2.79 5.99
C PHE A 102 -13.60 2.06 5.11
N THR A 103 -13.86 2.04 3.81
CA THR A 103 -13.03 1.32 2.84
C THR A 103 -12.50 2.30 1.80
N GLN A 104 -11.19 2.27 1.61
CA GLN A 104 -10.49 3.06 0.61
C GLN A 104 -9.87 2.14 -0.43
N PHE A 105 -10.29 2.34 -1.68
CA PHE A 105 -9.78 1.62 -2.84
C PHE A 105 -8.76 2.48 -3.57
N TYR A 106 -7.61 1.89 -3.86
CA TYR A 106 -6.56 2.48 -4.67
C TYR A 106 -6.36 1.65 -5.94
N LYS A 107 -6.04 2.33 -7.03
CA LYS A 107 -5.62 1.71 -8.29
C LYS A 107 -4.12 1.89 -8.48
N PHE A 108 -3.48 0.98 -9.18
CA PHE A 108 -2.10 1.15 -9.61
C PHE A 108 -1.93 2.45 -10.41
N ASN A 109 -0.81 3.12 -10.16
CA ASN A 109 -0.43 4.34 -10.85
C ASN A 109 0.86 4.12 -11.65
N LEU A 110 1.93 3.77 -10.94
CA LEU A 110 3.25 3.61 -11.54
C LEU A 110 4.11 2.64 -10.74
N GLN A 111 5.18 2.19 -11.39
CA GLN A 111 6.20 1.33 -10.83
C GLN A 111 7.57 1.85 -11.25
N TYR A 112 8.51 1.86 -10.32
CA TYR A 112 9.89 2.26 -10.60
C TYR A 112 10.86 1.50 -9.69
N ILE A 113 12.12 1.50 -10.09
CA ILE A 113 13.22 0.99 -9.28
C ILE A 113 14.06 2.21 -8.92
N GLY A 114 14.11 2.52 -7.63
CA GLY A 114 14.92 3.61 -7.11
C GLY A 114 15.02 3.49 -5.61
N LYS A 115 16.24 3.40 -5.08
CA LYS A 115 16.50 3.64 -3.67
C LYS A 115 16.44 5.15 -3.46
N CYS A 116 15.23 5.72 -3.41
CA CYS A 116 15.09 7.12 -3.00
C CYS A 116 14.77 7.11 -1.52
N ASP A 117 15.76 7.45 -0.71
CA ASP A 117 15.49 7.87 0.66
C ASP A 117 14.61 9.12 0.58
N ILE A 118 13.39 9.03 1.12
CA ILE A 118 12.35 10.07 0.96
C ILE A 118 12.77 11.41 1.61
N GLU A 119 13.89 11.41 2.34
CA GLU A 119 14.52 12.59 2.95
C GLU A 119 15.55 13.26 2.04
N GLU A 120 15.94 12.66 0.91
CA GLU A 120 16.91 13.21 -0.03
C GLU A 120 16.22 13.71 -1.31
N GLU A 121 16.48 14.98 -1.66
CA GLU A 121 15.85 15.69 -2.78
C GLU A 121 16.33 15.23 -4.17
N ILE A 122 17.33 14.35 -4.22
CA ILE A 122 17.99 13.89 -5.44
C ILE A 122 17.98 12.36 -5.46
N CYS A 123 17.14 11.80 -6.33
CA CYS A 123 17.25 10.39 -6.68
C CYS A 123 18.41 10.23 -7.67
N ASP A 124 19.46 9.50 -7.29
CA ASP A 124 20.49 9.10 -8.25
C ASP A 124 19.82 8.29 -9.38
N PRO A 125 19.94 8.72 -10.65
CA PRO A 125 19.38 7.96 -11.76
C PRO A 125 20.13 6.63 -11.85
N VAL A 126 19.38 5.52 -11.86
CA VAL A 126 19.94 4.20 -12.16
C VAL A 126 20.49 4.26 -13.59
N ILE A 127 21.81 4.39 -13.70
CA ILE A 127 22.52 4.22 -14.97
C ILE A 127 22.31 2.77 -15.40
N ARG A 128 21.71 2.61 -16.57
CA ARG A 128 21.41 1.32 -17.22
C ARG A 128 22.65 0.46 -17.39
#